data_AF-A0A522R2S6-F1
#
_entry.id   AF-A0A522R2S6-F1
#
_cell.length_a   1.000
_cell.length_b   1.000
_cell.length_c   1.000
_cell.angle_alpha   90.00
_cell.angle_beta   90.00
_cell.angle_gamma   90.00
#
_symmetry.space_group_name_H-M   'P 1'
#
loop_
_entity.id
_entity.type
_entity.pdbx_description
1 polymer ?
#
loop_
_entity_poly.entity_id
_entity_poly.type
_entity_poly.pdbx_seq_one_letter_code
_entity_poly.pdbx_strand_id
1 'polypeptide(L)'
;EEVRAMRDAVPAEGLRATFRNQTLRDIGRDVLDISRLGLKNRRKLNREGFDETHYLSPLEEVVARGTTSAEDMVRAFNTRWGGSIEPVFLEYAY
;
A
#
# COMPACT_ATOMS: atom_id res chain seq x y z
N GLU A 1 18.43 -4.76 -15.02
CA GLU A 1 18.75 -3.36 -14.64
C GLU A 1 17.50 -2.58 -14.25
N GLU A 2 16.42 -2.60 -15.05
CA GLU A 2 15.18 -1.86 -14.76
C GLU A 2 14.57 -2.15 -13.37
N VAL A 3 14.52 -3.42 -12.94
CA VAL A 3 13.99 -3.80 -11.61
C VAL A 3 14.81 -3.19 -10.47
N ARG A 4 16.14 -3.09 -10.64
CA ARG A 4 17.01 -2.49 -9.63
C ARG A 4 16.80 -0.98 -9.58
N ALA A 5 16.71 -0.32 -10.74
CA ALA A 5 16.40 1.11 -10.81
C ALA A 5 15.05 1.43 -10.14
N MET A 6 14.02 0.63 -10.41
CA MET A 6 12.72 0.74 -9.74
C MET A 6 12.86 0.58 -8.22
N ARG A 7 13.54 -0.48 -7.76
CA ARG A 7 13.81 -0.74 -6.33
C ARG A 7 14.54 0.42 -5.65
N ASP A 8 15.45 1.08 -6.35
CA ASP A 8 16.21 2.22 -5.82
C ASP A 8 15.38 3.53 -5.84
N ALA A 9 14.37 3.66 -6.70
CA ALA A 9 13.48 4.83 -6.78
C ALA A 9 12.31 4.80 -5.77
N VAL A 10 11.75 3.62 -5.47
CA VAL A 10 10.58 3.47 -4.57
C VAL A 10 10.76 4.16 -3.21
N PRO A 11 11.92 4.08 -2.53
CA PRO A 11 12.07 4.70 -1.21
C PRO A 11 11.79 6.22 -1.20
N ALA A 12 12.12 6.93 -2.29
CA ALA A 12 11.90 8.36 -2.39
C ALA A 12 10.54 8.71 -3.02
N GLU A 13 10.11 7.95 -4.03
CA GLU A 13 8.95 8.30 -4.86
C GLU A 13 7.66 7.56 -4.48
N GLY A 14 7.77 6.48 -3.68
CA GLY A 14 6.65 5.66 -3.26
C GLY A 14 5.86 5.08 -4.44
N LEU A 15 4.53 5.16 -4.37
CA LEU A 15 3.64 4.68 -5.44
C LEU A 15 3.72 5.48 -6.74
N ARG A 16 4.36 6.65 -6.71
CA ARG A 16 4.56 7.49 -7.90
C ARG A 16 5.79 7.09 -8.72
N ALA A 17 6.63 6.20 -8.17
CA ALA A 17 7.80 5.69 -8.88
C ALA A 17 7.40 5.14 -10.26
N THR A 18 8.09 5.59 -11.30
CA THR A 18 7.78 5.18 -12.68
C THR A 18 8.54 3.92 -13.06
N PHE A 19 7.84 2.99 -13.70
CA PHE A 19 8.44 1.83 -14.35
C PHE A 19 7.91 1.75 -15.79
N ARG A 20 8.80 1.99 -16.75
CA ARG A 20 8.46 2.14 -18.17
C ARG A 20 7.41 3.25 -18.36
N ASN A 21 6.21 2.91 -18.85
CA ASN A 21 5.14 3.85 -19.19
C ASN A 21 4.04 3.91 -18.12
N GLN A 22 4.27 3.34 -16.93
CA GLN A 22 3.29 3.25 -15.85
C GLN A 22 3.90 3.64 -14.51
N THR A 23 3.04 4.04 -13.58
CA THR A 23 3.46 4.24 -12.18
C THR A 23 3.37 2.94 -11.40
N LEU A 24 4.08 2.85 -10.27
CA LEU A 24 3.93 1.73 -9.36
C LEU A 24 2.52 1.61 -8.78
N ARG A 25 1.75 2.70 -8.71
CA ARG A 25 0.34 2.65 -8.37
C ARG A 25 -0.47 1.86 -9.41
N ASP A 26 -0.21 2.08 -10.69
CA ASP A 26 -0.91 1.37 -11.77
C ASP A 26 -0.54 -0.11 -11.75
N ILE A 27 0.76 -0.42 -11.64
CA ILE A 27 1.26 -1.79 -11.50
C ILE A 27 0.68 -2.45 -10.23
N GLY A 28 0.54 -1.69 -9.14
CA GLY A 28 -0.07 -2.15 -7.90
C GLY A 28 -1.52 -2.61 -8.06
N ARG A 29 -2.31 -1.94 -8.92
CA ARG A 29 -3.68 -2.37 -9.24
C ARG A 29 -3.67 -3.74 -9.92
N ASP A 30 -2.84 -3.90 -10.95
CA ASP A 30 -2.73 -5.16 -11.70
C ASP A 30 -2.27 -6.32 -10.78
N VAL A 31 -1.29 -6.05 -9.90
CA VAL A 31 -0.79 -7.04 -8.93
C VAL A 31 -1.86 -7.45 -7.92
N LEU A 32 -2.68 -6.50 -7.46
CA LEU A 32 -3.79 -6.80 -6.55
C LEU A 32 -4.89 -7.63 -7.24
N ASP A 33 -5.20 -7.34 -8.50
CA ASP A 33 -6.16 -8.13 -9.28
C ASP A 33 -5.68 -9.59 -9.46
N ILE A 34 -4.40 -9.78 -9.80
CA ILE A 34 -3.78 -11.12 -9.90
C ILE A 34 -3.84 -11.84 -8.54
N SER A 35 -3.49 -11.14 -7.47
CA SER A 35 -3.49 -11.69 -6.11
C SER A 35 -4.89 -12.10 -5.67
N ARG A 36 -5.89 -11.25 -5.94
CA ARG A 36 -7.31 -11.51 -5.63
C ARG A 36 -7.83 -12.73 -6.39
N LEU A 37 -7.52 -12.84 -7.68
CA LEU A 37 -7.87 -14.02 -8.47
C LEU A 37 -7.25 -15.30 -7.89
N GLY A 38 -5.98 -15.25 -7.51
CA GLY A 38 -5.28 -16.37 -6.87
C GLY A 38 -5.95 -16.83 -5.58
N LEU A 39 -6.27 -15.90 -4.68
CA LEU A 39 -6.93 -16.20 -3.41
C LEU A 39 -8.36 -16.74 -3.61
N LYS A 40 -9.15 -16.15 -4.52
CA LYS A 40 -10.48 -16.68 -4.89
C LYS A 40 -10.40 -18.11 -5.39
N ASN A 41 -9.39 -18.44 -6.20
CA ASN A 41 -9.22 -19.79 -6.74
C ASN A 41 -8.79 -20.79 -5.66
N ARG A 42 -8.02 -20.37 -4.65
CA ARG A 42 -7.62 -21.22 -3.52
C ARG A 42 -8.81 -21.64 -2.64
N ARG A 43 -9.86 -20.81 -2.56
CA ARG A 43 -11.11 -21.06 -1.80
C ARG A 43 -10.85 -21.55 -0.36
N LYS A 44 -9.86 -20.99 0.32
CA LYS A 44 -9.63 -21.26 1.75
C LYS A 44 -10.56 -20.38 2.55
N LEU A 45 -11.60 -21.01 3.11
CA LEU A 45 -12.66 -20.33 3.84
C LEU A 45 -12.42 -20.41 5.35
N ASN A 46 -12.75 -19.33 6.05
CA ASN A 46 -12.86 -19.35 7.51
C ASN A 46 -14.18 -20.05 7.94
N ARG A 47 -14.45 -20.14 9.26
CA ARG A 47 -15.66 -20.76 9.80
C ARG A 47 -16.96 -20.06 9.38
N GLU A 48 -16.88 -18.79 8.98
CA GLU A 48 -17.99 -17.95 8.57
C GLU A 48 -18.21 -17.96 7.05
N GLY A 49 -17.39 -18.70 6.30
CA GLY A 49 -17.50 -18.84 4.85
C GLY A 49 -16.81 -17.74 4.03
N PHE A 50 -16.05 -16.84 4.66
CA PHE A 50 -15.27 -15.83 3.95
C PHE A 50 -13.94 -16.38 3.47
N ASP A 51 -13.55 -16.03 2.23
CA ASP A 51 -12.24 -16.35 1.69
C ASP A 51 -11.16 -15.34 2.14
N GLU A 52 -9.90 -15.67 1.84
CA GLU A 52 -8.72 -14.86 2.20
C GLU A 52 -8.66 -13.51 1.46
N THR A 53 -9.53 -13.22 0.48
CA THR A 53 -9.40 -12.00 -0.33
C THR A 53 -9.67 -10.73 0.47
N HIS A 54 -10.36 -10.82 1.61
CA HIS A 54 -10.59 -9.66 2.48
C HIS A 54 -9.29 -9.09 3.06
N TYR A 55 -8.23 -9.90 3.17
CA TYR A 55 -6.93 -9.43 3.65
C TYR A 55 -6.26 -8.46 2.67
N LEU A 56 -6.72 -8.39 1.41
CA LEU A 56 -6.22 -7.42 0.44
C LEU A 56 -6.82 -6.02 0.63
N SER A 57 -7.92 -5.87 1.38
CA SER A 57 -8.63 -4.59 1.51
C SER A 57 -7.73 -3.42 1.95
N PRO A 58 -6.83 -3.55 2.94
CA PRO A 58 -5.93 -2.45 3.30
C PRO A 58 -4.97 -2.06 2.17
N LEU A 59 -4.51 -3.02 1.37
CA LEU A 59 -3.62 -2.76 0.23
C LEU A 59 -4.38 -2.07 -0.92
N GLU A 60 -5.62 -2.49 -1.16
CA GLU A 60 -6.50 -1.85 -2.12
C GLU A 60 -6.81 -0.41 -1.74
N GLU A 61 -7.02 -0.12 -0.45
CA GLU A 61 -7.20 1.24 0.05
C GLU A 61 -5.95 2.11 -0.20
N VAL A 62 -4.76 1.59 0.08
CA VAL A 62 -3.49 2.31 -0.18
C VAL A 62 -3.32 2.62 -1.66
N VAL A 63 -3.57 1.65 -2.55
CA VAL A 63 -3.48 1.85 -4.01
C VAL A 63 -4.58 2.79 -4.50
N ALA A 64 -5.80 2.69 -3.96
CA ALA A 64 -6.93 3.56 -4.30
C ALA A 64 -6.69 5.00 -3.85
N ARG A 65 -6.15 5.21 -2.65
CA ARG A 65 -5.76 6.53 -2.13
C ARG A 65 -4.56 7.11 -2.89
N GLY A 66 -3.62 6.25 -3.27
CA GLY A 66 -2.40 6.64 -3.97
C GLY A 66 -1.37 7.33 -3.08
N THR A 67 -1.52 7.23 -1.76
CA THR A 67 -0.52 7.69 -0.78
C THR A 67 -0.07 6.52 0.08
N THR A 68 1.22 6.51 0.40
CA THR A 68 1.84 5.58 1.34
C THR A 68 1.58 6.02 2.77
N SER A 69 1.71 5.08 3.73
CA SER A 69 1.65 5.42 5.16
C SER A 69 2.69 6.46 5.56
N ALA A 70 3.88 6.44 4.93
CA ALA A 70 4.92 7.45 5.16
C ALA A 70 4.45 8.86 4.73
N GLU A 71 3.82 8.98 3.57
CA GLU A 71 3.26 10.27 3.12
C GLU A 71 2.11 10.74 4.02
N ASP A 72 1.29 9.81 4.53
CA ASP A 72 0.22 10.14 5.48
C ASP A 72 0.79 10.60 6.84
N MET A 73 1.89 10.01 7.31
CA MET A 73 2.63 10.46 8.50
C MET A 73 3.28 11.83 8.28
N VAL A 74 3.91 12.06 7.12
CA VAL A 74 4.49 13.38 6.79
C VAL A 74 3.40 14.44 6.73
N ARG A 75 2.22 14.12 6.16
CA ARG A 75 1.06 15.02 6.20
C ARG A 75 0.62 15.28 7.63
N ALA A 76 0.54 14.24 8.47
CA ALA A 76 0.17 14.36 9.87
C ALA A 76 1.11 15.28 10.65
N PHE A 77 2.42 15.06 10.47
CA PHE A 77 3.50 15.89 11.03
C PHE A 77 3.31 17.37 10.70
N ASN A 78 3.07 17.68 9.42
CA ASN A 78 2.87 19.06 8.95
C ASN A 78 1.48 19.64 9.26
N THR A 79 0.55 18.85 9.81
CA THR A 79 -0.84 19.28 10.10
C THR A 79 -1.21 19.00 11.55
N ARG A 80 -1.92 17.90 11.81
CA ARG A 80 -2.51 17.57 13.11
C ARG A 80 -1.50 17.33 14.24
N TRP A 81 -0.25 16.98 13.92
CA TRP A 81 0.80 16.81 14.92
C TRP A 81 1.60 18.08 15.19
N GLY A 82 1.39 19.15 14.42
CA GLY A 82 2.01 20.46 14.67
C GLY A 82 3.54 20.43 14.71
N GLY A 83 4.18 19.62 13.86
CA GLY A 83 5.64 19.48 13.82
C GLY A 83 6.23 18.63 14.95
N SER A 84 5.41 17.94 15.74
CA SER A 84 5.85 16.95 16.73
C SER A 84 5.75 15.53 16.17
N ILE A 85 6.67 14.67 16.58
CA ILE A 85 6.58 13.22 16.31
C ILE A 85 5.90 12.47 17.46
N GLU A 86 5.74 13.07 18.64
CA GLU A 86 5.17 12.38 19.81
C GLU A 86 3.82 11.69 19.54
N PRO A 87 2.89 12.28 18.75
CA PRO A 87 1.61 11.62 18.47
C PRO A 87 1.73 10.28 17.72
N VAL A 88 2.85 9.99 17.03
CA VAL A 88 3.04 8.71 16.32
C VAL A 88 2.98 7.51 17.26
N PHE A 89 3.45 7.68 18.51
CA PHE A 89 3.47 6.63 19.52
C PHE A 89 2.08 6.31 20.09
N LEU A 90 1.10 7.19 19.85
CA LEU A 90 -0.30 6.96 20.22
C LEU A 90 -1.12 6.51 19.01
N GLU A 91 -0.99 7.20 17.87
CA GLU A 91 -1.80 6.91 16.66
C GLU A 91 -1.45 5.58 15.98
N TYR A 92 -0.21 5.09 16.14
CA TYR A 92 0.29 3.86 15.52
C TYR A 92 0.72 2.80 16.55
N ALA A 93 0.19 2.88 17.77
CA ALA A 93 0.37 1.83 18.77
C ALA A 93 -0.38 0.54 18.37
N TYR A 94 0.22 -0.62 18.63
CA TYR A 94 -0.38 -1.95 18.45
C TYR A 94 -1.00 -2.46 19.75
#